data_AF-A0A7J4U4H7-F1
#
_entry.id   AF-A0A7J4U4H7-F1
#
_cell.length_a   1.000
_cell.length_b   1.000
_cell.length_c   1.000
_cell.angle_alpha   90.00
_cell.angle_beta   90.00
_cell.angle_gamma   90.00
#
_symmetry.space_group_name_H-M   'P 1'
#
loop_
_entity.id
_entity.type
_entity.pdbx_description
1 polymer ?
#
loop_
_entity_poly.entity_id
_entity_poly.type
_entity_poly.pdbx_seq_one_letter_code
_entity_poly.pdbx_strand_id
1 'polypeptide(L)' 'MASTDPVGAPLHDPLVGLDVPRLEAEMERYHLWLDERTDEAYTIAEAARSKRFDPRDHVEIPRAADLASRTEKLLV' A
#
# COMPACT_ATOMS: atom_id res chain seq x y z
N MET A 1 19.01 -48.18 -16.35
CA MET A 1 17.98 -47.86 -15.33
C MET A 1 18.36 -46.52 -14.73
N ALA A 2 17.87 -45.42 -15.31
CA ALA A 2 18.02 -44.10 -14.70
C ALA A 2 16.82 -43.93 -13.76
N SER A 3 17.11 -43.83 -12.46
CA SER A 3 16.11 -43.54 -11.44
C SER A 3 15.55 -42.15 -11.69
N THR A 4 14.30 -42.06 -12.13
CA THR A 4 13.54 -40.81 -12.12
C THR A 4 12.90 -40.65 -10.76
N ASP A 5 13.71 -40.39 -9.75
CA ASP A 5 13.19 -39.89 -8.48
C ASP A 5 12.96 -38.37 -8.65
N PRO A 6 11.73 -37.86 -8.45
CA PRO A 6 11.48 -36.43 -8.53
C PRO A 6 12.22 -35.72 -7.38
N VAL A 7 13.07 -34.77 -7.78
CA VAL A 7 13.78 -33.85 -6.89
C VAL A 7 12.76 -33.09 -6.03
N GLY A 8 12.90 -33.24 -4.71
CA GLY A 8 12.52 -32.27 -3.68
C GLY A 8 11.16 -31.59 -3.80
N ALA A 9 10.11 -32.22 -3.29
CA ALA A 9 8.94 -31.45 -2.84
C ALA A 9 9.25 -30.91 -1.43
N PRO A 10 9.23 -29.58 -1.19
CA PRO A 10 9.31 -29.08 0.16
C PRO A 10 8.06 -29.50 0.91
N LEU A 11 8.28 -30.04 2.10
CA LEU A 11 7.28 -30.41 3.08
C LEU A 11 6.48 -29.13 3.44
N HIS A 12 5.19 -29.11 3.10
CA HIS A 12 4.20 -28.07 3.43
C HIS A 12 4.24 -26.78 2.56
N ASP A 13 3.50 -26.78 1.45
CA ASP A 13 3.12 -25.53 0.79
C ASP A 13 2.10 -24.79 1.69
N PRO A 14 2.43 -23.59 2.21
CA PRO A 14 1.59 -22.85 3.14
C PRO A 14 0.28 -22.33 2.51
N LEU A 15 0.15 -22.40 1.19
CA LEU A 15 -1.03 -21.95 0.45
C LEU A 15 -2.07 -23.08 0.27
N VAL A 16 -1.70 -24.34 0.56
CA VAL A 16 -2.61 -25.48 0.41
C VAL A 16 -3.74 -25.40 1.45
N GLY A 17 -4.98 -25.36 0.96
CA GLY A 17 -6.19 -25.24 1.79
C GLY A 17 -6.60 -23.80 2.11
N LEU A 18 -5.86 -22.81 1.62
CA LEU A 18 -6.16 -21.41 1.81
C LEU A 18 -6.96 -20.86 0.62
N ASP A 19 -8.00 -20.08 0.90
CA ASP A 19 -8.74 -19.34 -0.13
C ASP A 19 -7.95 -18.07 -0.49
N VAL A 20 -6.93 -18.26 -1.35
CA VAL A 20 -6.05 -17.19 -1.82
C VAL A 20 -6.84 -16.05 -2.49
N PRO A 21 -7.78 -16.31 -3.43
CA PRO A 21 -8.56 -15.24 -4.06
C PRO A 21 -9.34 -14.38 -3.05
N ARG A 22 -9.93 -14.98 -2.02
CA ARG A 22 -10.63 -14.21 -0.97
C ARG A 22 -9.66 -13.31 -0.20
N LEU A 23 -8.48 -13.81 0.15
CA LEU A 23 -7.48 -13.06 0.92
C LEU A 23 -6.87 -11.90 0.12
N GLU A 24 -6.58 -12.11 -1.16
CA GLU A 24 -6.11 -11.04 -2.06
C GLU A 24 -7.17 -9.93 -2.15
N ALA A 25 -8.44 -10.30 -2.35
CA ALA A 25 -9.53 -9.33 -2.37
C ALA A 25 -9.73 -8.60 -1.02
N GLU A 26 -9.46 -9.27 0.12
CA GLU A 26 -9.48 -8.62 1.45
C GLU A 26 -8.36 -7.60 1.59
N MET A 27 -7.16 -7.93 1.12
CA MET A 27 -6.02 -7.03 1.13
C MET A 27 -6.27 -5.80 0.25
N GLU A 28 -6.80 -5.99 -0.96
CA GLU A 28 -7.19 -4.89 -1.84
C GLU A 28 -8.22 -3.96 -1.20
N ARG A 29 -9.28 -4.52 -0.60
CA ARG A 29 -10.30 -3.73 0.11
C ARG A 29 -9.70 -2.94 1.27
N TYR A 30 -8.78 -3.55 2.01
CA TYR A 30 -8.12 -2.88 3.12
C TYR A 30 -7.25 -1.70 2.64
N HIS A 31 -6.49 -1.88 1.57
CA HIS A 31 -5.70 -0.80 0.98
C HIS A 31 -6.58 0.34 0.46
N LEU A 32 -7.66 0.02 -0.28
CA LEU A 32 -8.61 1.02 -0.75
C LEU A 32 -9.21 1.82 0.40
N TRP A 33 -9.61 1.14 1.48
CA TRP A 33 -10.13 1.80 2.67
C TRP A 33 -9.13 2.76 3.32
N LEU A 34 -7.85 2.39 3.38
CA LEU A 34 -6.79 3.26 3.90
C LEU A 34 -6.58 4.49 2.99
N ASP A 35 -6.61 4.30 1.69
CA ASP A 35 -6.42 5.38 0.72
C ASP A 35 -7.59 6.38 0.77
N GLU A 36 -8.84 5.91 0.81
CA GLU A 36 -10.02 6.78 0.92
C GLU A 36 -9.96 7.64 2.19
N ARG A 37 -9.66 7.03 3.33
CA ARG A 37 -9.55 7.74 4.62
C ARG A 37 -8.38 8.71 4.67
N THR A 38 -7.30 8.37 4.00
CA THR A 38 -6.17 9.29 3.88
C THR A 38 -6.57 10.51 3.04
N ASP A 39 -7.33 10.36 1.97
CA ASP A 39 -7.83 11.49 1.16
C ASP A 39 -8.77 12.40 1.95
N GLU A 40 -9.67 11.82 2.75
CA GLU A 40 -10.51 12.58 3.67
C GLU A 40 -9.67 13.41 4.65
N ALA A 41 -8.63 12.81 5.24
CA ALA A 41 -7.75 13.49 6.18
C ALA A 41 -6.99 14.65 5.53
N TYR A 42 -6.47 14.47 4.30
CA TYR A 42 -5.79 15.53 3.56
C TYR A 42 -6.73 16.68 3.20
N THR A 43 -7.98 16.37 2.83
CA THR A 43 -8.99 17.40 2.52
C THR A 43 -9.26 18.29 3.73
N ILE A 44 -9.39 17.68 4.93
CA ILE A 44 -9.58 18.41 6.18
C ILE A 44 -8.33 19.24 6.51
N ALA A 45 -7.15 18.66 6.35
CA ALA A 45 -5.89 19.33 6.64
C ALA A 45 -5.66 20.53 5.72
N GLU A 46 -5.96 20.43 4.43
CA GLU A 46 -5.87 21.55 3.49
C GLU A 46 -6.84 22.67 3.83
N ALA A 47 -8.10 22.34 4.15
CA ALA A 47 -9.09 23.32 4.59
C ALA A 47 -8.69 24.03 5.90
N ALA A 48 -7.91 23.36 6.76
CA ALA A 48 -7.35 23.98 7.95
C ALA A 48 -6.17 24.91 7.61
N ARG A 49 -5.21 24.43 6.81
CA ARG A 49 -4.01 25.18 6.42
C ARG A 49 -4.34 26.43 5.59
N SER A 50 -5.37 26.37 4.76
CA SER A 50 -5.84 27.52 3.98
C SER A 50 -6.29 28.73 4.83
N LYS A 51 -6.52 28.53 6.14
CA LYS A 51 -6.87 29.61 7.08
C LYS A 51 -5.65 30.44 7.53
N ARG A 52 -4.43 30.06 7.12
CA ARG A 52 -3.18 30.81 7.38
C ARG A 52 -2.86 31.02 8.87
N PHE A 53 -3.24 30.07 9.71
CA PHE A 53 -2.83 30.05 11.12
C PHE A 53 -1.49 29.32 11.35
N ASP A 54 -1.01 28.60 10.35
CA ASP A 54 0.24 27.83 10.37
C ASP A 54 1.31 28.49 9.46
N PRO A 55 2.60 28.11 9.58
CA PRO A 55 3.70 28.67 8.76
C PRO A 55 3.54 28.50 7.26
N ARG A 56 2.77 27.48 6.83
CA ARG A 56 2.43 27.20 5.44
C ARG A 56 0.91 27.15 5.29
N ASP A 57 0.43 27.61 4.15
CA ASP A 57 -0.98 27.64 3.78
C ASP A 57 -1.48 26.39 3.04
N HIS A 58 -0.62 25.37 2.94
CA HIS A 58 -0.89 24.06 2.33
C HIS A 58 -0.31 22.93 3.20
N VAL A 59 -0.71 21.69 2.93
CA VAL A 59 -0.18 20.50 3.62
C VAL A 59 1.24 20.20 3.13
N GLU A 60 2.19 20.16 4.07
CA GLU A 60 3.62 20.06 3.78
C GLU A 60 4.11 18.64 3.50
N ILE A 61 3.39 17.61 3.98
CA ILE A 61 3.73 16.21 3.74
C ILE A 61 2.98 15.77 2.49
N PRO A 62 3.66 15.42 1.39
CA PRO A 62 2.96 15.10 0.15
C PRO A 62 2.65 13.59 0.04
N ARG A 63 1.44 13.23 -0.41
CA ARG A 63 1.07 11.82 -0.65
C ARG A 63 1.87 11.20 -1.81
N ALA A 64 2.55 10.09 -1.60
CA ALA A 64 3.11 9.31 -2.71
C ALA A 64 2.32 8.01 -2.88
N ALA A 65 1.92 7.69 -4.11
CA ALA A 65 1.17 6.48 -4.41
C ALA A 65 2.10 5.25 -4.52
N ASP A 66 3.37 5.46 -4.86
CA ASP A 66 4.34 4.39 -5.07
C ASP A 66 5.79 4.83 -4.77
N LEU A 67 6.74 3.89 -4.86
CA LEU A 67 8.16 4.16 -4.62
C LEU A 67 8.76 5.14 -5.64
N ALA A 68 8.31 5.13 -6.90
CA ALA A 68 8.81 6.04 -7.93
C ALA A 68 8.40 7.49 -7.64
N SER A 69 7.13 7.71 -7.30
CA SER A 69 6.57 9.00 -6.91
C SER A 69 7.14 9.52 -5.58
N ARG A 70 7.67 8.66 -4.71
CA ARG A 70 8.49 9.06 -3.54
C ARG A 70 9.83 9.69 -3.94
N THR A 71 10.50 9.18 -4.98
CA THR A 71 11.81 9.70 -5.39
C THR A 71 11.71 11.10 -5.98
N GLU A 72 10.68 11.37 -6.79
CA GLU A 72 10.43 12.69 -7.37
C GLU A 72 10.10 13.73 -6.28
N LYS A 73 9.32 13.35 -5.26
CA LYS A 73 8.94 14.26 -4.15
C LYS A 73 10.07 14.59 -3.16
N LEU A 74 11.17 13.82 -3.16
CA LEU A 74 12.29 14.00 -2.22
C LEU A 74 13.54 14.61 -2.87
N LEU A 75 13.60 14.69 -4.19
CA LEU A 75 14.77 15.16 -4.96
C LEU A 75 14.62 16.61 -5.48
N VAL A 76 13.55 17.30 -5.11
CA VAL A 76 13.28 18.71 -5.46
C VAL A 76 13.39 19.59 -4.22
#